data_AF-A0A6V7JHI8-F1
#
_entry.id   AF-A0A6V7JHI8-F1
#
_cell.length_a   1.000
_cell.length_b   1.000
_cell.length_c   1.000
_cell.angle_alpha   90.00
_cell.angle_beta   90.00
_cell.angle_gamma   90.00
#
_symmetry.space_group_name_H-M   'P 1'
#
loop_
_entity.id
_entity.type
_entity.pdbx_description
1 polymer ?
#
loop_
_entity_poly.entity_id
_entity_poly.type
_entity_poly.pdbx_seq_one_letter_code
_entity_poly.pdbx_strand_id
1 'polypeptide(L)' 'IVGDWYEAWRIDNDYQAGFECVTSEYAQHKNGYMTQHVNAFVRL' A
#
# COMPACT_ATOMS: atom_id res chain seq x y z
N ILE A 1 5.55 12.38 -0.76
CA ILE A 1 5.13 10.97 -0.54
C ILE A 1 3.71 10.90 -0.02
N VAL A 2 3.29 11.78 0.91
CA VAL A 2 1.88 11.88 1.36
C VAL A 2 0.90 11.88 0.18
N GLY A 3 -0.18 11.11 0.31
CA GLY A 3 -1.20 10.91 -0.72
C GLY A 3 -1.39 9.44 -1.11
N ASP A 4 -2.18 9.23 -2.15
CA ASP A 4 -2.59 7.90 -2.63
C ASP A 4 -1.74 7.46 -3.81
N TRP A 5 -1.35 6.18 -3.79
CA TRP A 5 -0.47 5.59 -4.79
C TRP A 5 -1.03 4.27 -5.27
N TYR A 6 -0.95 4.05 -6.57
CA TYR A 6 -1.24 2.77 -7.20
C TYR A 6 0.06 1.98 -7.33
N GLU A 7 0.04 0.71 -6.92
CA GLU A 7 1.18 -0.16 -7.11
C GLU A 7 1.25 -0.60 -8.58
N ALA A 8 2.21 -0.04 -9.32
CA ALA A 8 2.37 -0.33 -10.75
C ALA A 8 3.06 -1.68 -11.01
N TRP A 9 4.06 -2.02 -10.18
CA TRP A 9 4.71 -3.33 -10.19
C TRP A 9 5.27 -3.63 -8.79
N ARG A 10 5.54 -4.91 -8.55
CA ARG A 10 6.11 -5.42 -7.30
C ARG A 10 7.07 -6.57 -7.59
N ILE A 11 8.09 -6.72 -6.76
CA ILE A 11 8.80 -7.98 -6.61
C ILE A 11 7.99 -8.83 -5.64
N ASP A 12 7.64 -10.05 -6.03
CA ASP A 12 6.77 -10.91 -5.24
C ASP A 12 7.27 -11.08 -3.79
N ASN A 13 6.31 -11.01 -2.87
CA ASN A 13 6.53 -11.20 -1.45
C ASN A 13 5.34 -11.95 -0.84
N ASP A 14 5.59 -12.66 0.26
CA ASP A 14 4.58 -13.50 0.91
C ASP A 14 3.43 -12.68 1.52
N TYR A 15 3.70 -11.43 1.91
CA TYR A 15 2.72 -10.57 2.59
C TYR A 15 1.58 -10.12 1.67
N GLN A 16 1.87 -9.91 0.38
CA GLN A 16 0.91 -9.45 -0.62
C GLN A 16 0.67 -10.50 -1.72
N ALA A 17 1.00 -11.76 -1.44
CA ALA A 17 0.76 -12.86 -2.38
C ALA A 17 -0.75 -12.95 -2.71
N GLY A 18 -1.07 -12.95 -4.01
CA GLY A 18 -2.46 -13.00 -4.49
C GLY A 18 -3.24 -11.69 -4.39
N PHE A 19 -2.62 -10.59 -3.96
CA PHE A 19 -3.27 -9.28 -3.93
C PHE A 19 -3.30 -8.64 -5.32
N GLU A 20 -4.48 -8.20 -5.74
CA GLU A 20 -4.74 -7.45 -6.97
C GLU A 20 -5.11 -5.99 -6.66
N CYS A 21 -4.92 -5.10 -7.63
CA CYS A 21 -5.33 -3.68 -7.55
C CYS A 21 -4.84 -2.97 -6.26
N VAL A 22 -3.57 -3.17 -5.91
CA VAL A 22 -3.02 -2.67 -4.65
C VAL A 22 -2.87 -1.15 -4.68
N THR A 23 -3.36 -0.49 -3.63
CA THR A 23 -3.16 0.95 -3.40
C THR A 23 -2.56 1.20 -2.02
N SER A 24 -1.79 2.28 -1.88
CA SER A 24 -1.21 2.73 -0.61
C SER A 24 -1.58 4.19 -0.33
N GLU A 25 -2.02 4.45 0.89
CA GLU A 25 -2.30 5.79 1.39
C GLU A 25 -1.23 6.16 2.43
N TYR A 26 -0.45 7.22 2.15
CA TYR A 26 0.58 7.70 3.07
C TYR A 26 0.14 8.99 3.77
N ALA A 27 0.28 9.01 5.10
CA ALA A 27 0.01 10.20 5.91
C ALA A 27 1.19 10.53 6.81
N GLN A 28 1.47 11.83 6.97
CA GLN A 28 2.48 12.32 7.90
C GLN A 28 1.82 12.90 9.14
N HIS A 29 2.28 12.46 10.31
CA HIS A 29 1.84 12.95 11.60
C HIS A 29 2.68 14.15 12.05
N LYS A 30 2.14 14.97 12.94
CA LYS A 30 2.82 16.19 13.44
C LYS A 30 4.15 15.90 14.15
N ASN A 31 4.30 14.70 14.71
CA ASN A 31 5.51 14.23 15.36
C ASN A 31 6.56 13.67 14.36
N GLY A 32 6.33 13.82 13.06
CA GLY A 32 7.24 13.41 12.00
C GLY A 32 7.12 11.94 11.59
N TYR A 33 6.33 11.12 12.29
CA TYR A 33 6.09 9.74 11.90
C TYR A 33 5.20 9.65 10.65
N MET A 34 5.42 8.59 9.87
CA MET A 34 4.62 8.25 8.70
C MET A 34 3.77 7.02 9.00
N THR A 35 2.56 6.99 8.46
CA THR A 35 1.75 5.78 8.40
C THR A 35 1.44 5.44 6.95
N GLN A 36 1.28 4.14 6.68
CA GLN A 36 0.85 3.59 5.41
C GLN A 36 -0.37 2.70 5.66
N HIS A 37 -1.43 2.91 4.88
CA HIS A 37 -2.54 1.96 4.77
C HIS A 37 -2.47 1.29 3.40
N VAL A 38 -2.52 -0.04 3.36
CA VAL A 38 -2.50 -0.81 2.11
C VAL A 38 -3.89 -1.41 1.88
N ASN A 39 -4.49 -1.09 0.74
CA ASN A 39 -5.73 -1.72 0.30
C ASN A 39 -5.42 -2.66 -0.86
N ALA A 40 -6.11 -3.80 -0.90
CA ALA A 40 -5.97 -4.76 -1.97
C ALA A 40 -7.29 -5.52 -2.19
N PHE A 41 -7.49 -5.97 -3.43
CA PHE A 41 -8.50 -6.95 -3.76
C PHE A 41 -7.90 -8.34 -3.68
N VAL A 42 -8.66 -9.30 -3.16
CA VAL A 42 -8.29 -10.72 -3.14
C VAL A 42 -9.38 -11.49 -3.87
N ARG A 43 -9.01 -12.24 -4.90
CA ARG A 43 -9.93 -13.19 -5.55
C ARG A 43 -10.10 -14.40 -4.65
N LEU A 44 -11.35 -14.69 -4.29
CA LEU A 44 -11.77 -15.88 -3.55
C LEU A 44 -12.01 -17.06 -4.50
#